data_AF-A0A8C2AJH6-F1
#
_entry.id   AF-A0A8C2AJH6-F1
#
_cell.length_a   1.000
_cell.length_b   1.000
_cell.length_c   1.000
_cell.angle_alpha   90.00
_cell.angle_beta   90.00
_cell.angle_gamma   90.00
#
_symmetry.space_group_name_H-M   'P 1'
#
loop_
_entity.id
_entity.type
_entity.pdbx_description
1 polymer ?
#
loop_
_entity_poly.entity_id
_entity_poly.type
_entity_poly.pdbx_seq_one_letter_code
_entity_poly.pdbx_strand_id
1 'polypeptide(L)'
;MYLLVVVVSLLLNSVPAQSRPVEVRTDKIEMENYIISMDGPLITFGDIAVSTGFKNADPCTARGCKWERSTDGLVYVPYVISKKYTPDELQVIKQGLQSFAGVSCIRFVPHEGQRHFLYIMSDSGCYSYLGRQGGGQVVSLQRHGCVYHRTVQHELLHALGHAENIIFRVYSFSRNNEATMIPIPDKKVVIGEARSMSCNDILRINRLYCSMLSLYCYLN
;
A
#
# COMPACT_ATOMS: atom_id res chain seq x y z
N MET A 1 37.16 -74.47 -27.93
CA MET A 1 37.43 -73.86 -29.26
C MET A 1 37.07 -72.38 -29.14
N TYR A 2 38.05 -71.50 -28.94
CA TYR A 2 38.75 -70.72 -30.01
C TYR A 2 37.73 -69.84 -30.76
N LEU A 3 37.85 -68.52 -30.96
CA LEU A 3 38.96 -67.55 -30.97
C LEU A 3 38.27 -66.16 -31.19
N LEU A 4 38.49 -65.13 -30.35
CA LEU A 4 39.36 -63.96 -30.61
C LEU A 4 39.15 -63.19 -31.95
N VAL A 5 38.58 -61.97 -31.88
CA VAL A 5 38.85 -60.78 -32.75
C VAL A 5 38.57 -59.53 -31.88
N VAL A 6 39.56 -58.83 -31.30
CA VAL A 6 40.34 -57.69 -31.85
C VAL A 6 39.44 -56.46 -32.05
N VAL A 7 39.38 -55.42 -31.18
CA VAL A 7 40.37 -54.37 -30.78
C VAL A 7 39.91 -52.99 -31.31
N VAL A 8 39.96 -52.01 -30.39
CA VAL A 8 40.17 -50.55 -30.56
C VAL A 8 38.98 -49.65 -30.95
N SER A 9 38.55 -48.92 -29.92
CA SER A 9 38.47 -47.46 -29.81
C SER A 9 38.01 -46.65 -31.02
N LEU A 10 36.94 -45.87 -30.84
CA LEU A 10 37.01 -44.42 -30.54
C LEU A 10 35.59 -43.85 -30.39
N LEU A 11 35.32 -43.32 -29.19
CA LEU A 11 34.55 -42.11 -28.87
C LEU A 11 33.23 -41.84 -29.61
N LEU A 12 32.11 -41.85 -28.87
CA LEU A 12 31.47 -40.64 -28.35
C LEU A 12 30.18 -40.97 -27.55
N ASN A 13 30.18 -40.53 -26.29
CA ASN A 13 29.04 -39.97 -25.54
C ASN A 13 27.93 -40.89 -24.99
N SER A 14 28.06 -41.26 -23.72
CA SER A 14 27.03 -41.00 -22.70
C SER A 14 27.60 -41.27 -21.29
N VAL A 15 28.03 -40.19 -20.63
CA VAL A 15 28.46 -40.22 -19.23
C VAL A 15 27.22 -40.37 -18.34
N PRO A 16 27.18 -41.32 -17.38
CA PRO A 16 26.09 -41.40 -16.42
C PRO A 16 26.25 -40.30 -15.37
N ALA A 17 25.16 -39.59 -15.09
CA ALA A 17 25.10 -38.55 -14.07
C ALA A 17 25.26 -39.17 -12.67
N GLN A 18 26.42 -38.96 -12.04
CA GLN A 18 26.63 -39.23 -10.63
C GLN A 18 26.82 -37.89 -9.91
N SER A 19 25.76 -37.39 -9.28
CA SER A 19 25.83 -36.22 -8.41
C SER A 19 26.60 -36.57 -7.14
N ARG A 20 27.77 -35.97 -6.96
CA ARG A 20 28.42 -35.88 -5.65
C ARG A 20 27.75 -34.72 -4.87
N PRO A 21 27.44 -34.89 -3.58
CA PRO A 21 26.99 -33.76 -2.77
C PRO A 21 28.16 -32.78 -2.62
N VAL A 22 27.93 -31.52 -3.00
CA VAL A 22 28.88 -30.44 -2.74
C VAL A 22 28.76 -30.09 -1.26
N GLU A 23 29.81 -30.35 -0.50
CA GLU A 23 29.93 -29.94 0.90
C GLU A 23 30.22 -28.44 0.94
N VAL A 24 29.18 -27.64 1.17
CA VAL A 24 29.30 -26.19 1.34
C VAL A 24 29.81 -25.92 2.74
N ARG A 25 31.08 -25.52 2.85
CA ARG A 25 31.67 -24.98 4.07
C ARG A 25 31.02 -23.62 4.35
N THR A 26 30.04 -23.60 5.26
CA THR A 26 29.42 -22.35 5.71
C THR A 26 30.33 -21.68 6.74
N ASP A 27 30.99 -20.61 6.36
CA ASP A 27 31.54 -19.65 7.33
C ASP A 27 30.34 -19.01 8.06
N LYS A 28 30.30 -19.17 9.39
CA LYS A 28 29.19 -18.78 10.28
C LYS A 28 28.93 -17.26 10.39
N ILE A 29 29.42 -16.44 9.46
CA ILE A 29 29.38 -14.97 9.57
C ILE A 29 28.49 -14.32 8.49
N GLU A 30 27.90 -15.07 7.56
CA GLU A 30 27.03 -14.51 6.50
C GLU A 30 25.56 -14.99 6.50
N MET A 31 25.07 -15.56 7.60
CA MET A 31 23.64 -15.94 7.72
C MET A 31 22.85 -15.08 8.70
N GLU A 32 23.51 -14.29 9.55
CA GLU A 32 22.83 -13.31 10.42
C GLU A 32 22.50 -12.00 9.68
N ASN A 33 23.22 -11.70 8.59
CA ASN A 33 23.00 -10.50 7.77
C ASN A 33 22.07 -10.71 6.57
N TYR A 34 21.63 -11.95 6.28
CA TYR A 34 20.67 -12.21 5.20
C TYR A 34 19.21 -12.10 5.66
N ILE A 35 18.96 -12.05 6.97
CA ILE A 35 17.61 -11.89 7.55
C ILE A 35 17.23 -10.40 7.71
N ILE A 36 18.17 -9.46 7.45
CA ILE A 36 17.93 -8.02 7.58
C ILE A 36 18.19 -7.36 6.22
N SER A 37 17.13 -7.21 5.42
CA SER A 37 16.91 -6.19 4.36
C SER A 37 16.14 -6.75 3.16
N MET A 38 14.80 -6.73 3.27
CA MET A 38 13.90 -6.47 2.14
C MET A 38 13.27 -5.11 2.49
N ASP A 39 13.88 -4.03 1.99
CA ASP A 39 13.76 -2.65 2.49
C ASP A 39 12.39 -1.97 2.26
N GLY A 40 11.34 -2.45 2.95
CA GLY A 40 10.03 -1.79 2.97
C GLY A 40 9.16 -2.31 4.12
N PRO A 41 8.15 -1.52 4.56
CA PRO A 41 7.19 -2.03 5.54
C PRO A 41 6.45 -3.25 4.97
N LEU A 42 6.06 -4.18 5.85
CA LEU A 42 5.20 -5.29 5.45
C LEU A 42 3.89 -4.71 4.91
N ILE A 43 3.58 -4.98 3.64
CA ILE A 43 2.32 -4.58 3.02
C ILE A 43 1.32 -5.71 3.19
N THR A 44 0.22 -5.42 3.87
CA THR A 44 -0.92 -6.31 4.08
C THR A 44 -2.08 -5.87 3.21
N PHE A 45 -2.94 -6.81 2.81
CA PHE A 45 -4.10 -6.56 1.93
C PHE A 45 -3.77 -5.88 0.58
N GLY A 46 -2.49 -5.80 0.21
CA GLY A 46 -2.00 -5.24 -1.05
C GLY A 46 -1.69 -3.75 -1.03
N ASP A 47 -2.17 -3.01 -0.04
CA ASP A 47 -2.11 -1.53 0.02
C ASP A 47 -1.94 -0.95 1.44
N ILE A 48 -1.89 -1.78 2.49
CA ILE A 48 -1.73 -1.31 3.87
C ILE A 48 -0.33 -1.66 4.40
N ALA A 49 0.49 -0.64 4.60
CA ALA A 49 1.77 -0.76 5.29
C ALA A 49 1.57 -0.95 6.80
N VAL A 50 2.20 -1.98 7.36
CA VAL A 50 2.12 -2.30 8.79
C VAL A 50 3.45 -1.96 9.48
N SER A 51 3.36 -1.11 10.49
CA SER A 51 4.47 -0.80 11.41
C SER A 51 4.47 -1.77 12.61
N THR A 52 5.59 -1.88 13.29
CA THR A 52 5.68 -2.61 14.57
C THR A 52 4.71 -2.01 15.59
N GLY A 53 3.72 -2.79 16.04
CA GLY A 53 2.75 -2.37 17.07
C GLY A 53 1.30 -2.16 16.59
N PHE A 54 0.98 -2.44 15.33
CA PHE A 54 -0.40 -2.48 14.78
C PHE A 54 -1.25 -1.24 15.16
N LYS A 55 -0.76 -0.07 14.76
CA LYS A 55 -1.42 1.22 15.01
C LYS A 55 -2.49 1.51 13.95
N ASN A 56 -3.70 1.82 14.39
CA ASN A 56 -4.84 2.20 13.58
C ASN A 56 -5.59 3.37 14.24
N ALA A 57 -6.26 4.22 13.46
CA ALA A 57 -7.05 5.35 13.96
C ALA A 57 -8.52 5.02 14.21
N ASP A 58 -9.05 3.96 13.59
CA ASP A 58 -10.46 3.55 13.68
C ASP A 58 -10.64 2.02 13.89
N PRO A 59 -10.83 1.54 15.14
CA PRO A 59 -10.70 2.29 16.38
C PRO A 59 -9.24 2.69 16.63
N CYS A 60 -9.03 3.73 17.43
CA CYS A 60 -7.69 4.14 17.83
C CYS A 60 -7.04 3.07 18.71
N THR A 61 -6.05 2.35 18.18
CA THR A 61 -5.42 1.21 18.91
C THR A 61 -4.23 1.61 19.77
N ALA A 62 -3.68 2.83 19.57
CA ALA A 62 -2.51 3.31 20.32
C ALA A 62 -2.47 4.83 20.45
N ARG A 63 -1.70 5.36 21.40
CA ARG A 63 -1.52 6.81 21.58
C ARG A 63 -1.00 7.47 20.31
N GLY A 64 -1.65 8.57 19.91
CA GLY A 64 -1.28 9.31 18.70
C GLY A 64 -1.58 8.59 17.38
N CYS A 65 -2.55 7.66 17.38
CA CYS A 65 -3.14 6.98 16.21
C CYS A 65 -3.78 7.92 15.18
N LYS A 66 -4.30 9.04 15.65
CA LYS A 66 -5.06 10.03 14.88
C LYS A 66 -4.20 11.25 14.61
N TRP A 67 -4.48 11.90 13.50
CA TRP A 67 -4.05 13.28 13.27
C TRP A 67 -4.74 14.21 14.27
N GLU A 68 -3.99 15.19 14.77
CA GLU A 68 -4.46 16.01 15.88
C GLU A 68 -5.42 17.08 15.38
N ARG A 69 -6.49 17.29 16.14
CA ARG A 69 -7.45 18.34 15.88
C ARG A 69 -6.94 19.65 16.46
N SER A 70 -6.89 20.67 15.63
CA SER A 70 -6.54 22.03 16.00
C SER A 70 -7.71 22.74 16.71
N THR A 71 -7.40 23.83 17.40
CA THR A 71 -8.34 24.62 18.21
C THR A 71 -9.41 25.33 17.37
N ASP A 72 -9.11 25.60 16.10
CA ASP A 72 -10.07 26.10 15.10
C ASP A 72 -11.06 25.03 14.61
N GLY A 73 -10.95 23.80 15.13
CA GLY A 73 -11.82 22.70 14.81
C GLY A 73 -11.44 21.93 13.55
N LEU A 74 -10.35 22.31 12.86
CA LEU A 74 -9.82 21.64 11.68
C LEU A 74 -8.75 20.60 12.05
N VAL A 75 -8.44 19.70 11.11
CA VAL A 75 -7.36 18.71 11.25
C VAL A 75 -6.35 18.95 10.15
N TYR A 76 -5.19 19.48 10.51
CA TYR A 76 -4.11 19.75 9.57
C TYR A 76 -3.20 18.53 9.43
N VAL A 77 -3.02 18.06 8.20
CA VAL A 77 -2.16 16.93 7.85
C VAL A 77 -1.02 17.44 6.97
N PRO A 78 0.17 17.69 7.53
CA PRO A 78 1.31 18.19 6.76
C PRO A 78 1.80 17.16 5.75
N TYR A 79 2.23 17.60 4.57
CA TYR A 79 2.76 16.70 3.54
C TYR A 79 3.98 17.29 2.80
N VAL A 80 4.81 16.39 2.28
CA VAL A 80 5.88 16.66 1.31
C VAL A 80 5.65 15.75 0.11
N ILE A 81 5.77 16.29 -1.11
CA ILE A 81 5.70 15.50 -2.34
C ILE A 81 7.11 15.37 -2.94
N SER A 82 7.51 14.16 -3.30
CA SER A 82 8.78 13.89 -3.97
C SER A 82 8.89 14.67 -5.27
N LYS A 83 10.09 15.18 -5.57
CA LYS A 83 10.38 15.90 -6.83
C LYS A 83 10.39 14.99 -8.07
N LYS A 84 10.20 13.68 -7.90
CA LYS A 84 10.21 12.69 -8.99
C LYS A 84 8.93 12.69 -9.85
N TYR A 85 7.84 13.29 -9.36
CA TYR A 85 6.60 13.38 -10.11
C TYR A 85 6.66 14.47 -11.19
N THR A 86 6.01 14.24 -12.33
CA THR A 86 5.84 15.25 -13.38
C THR A 86 4.84 16.33 -12.95
N PRO A 87 4.79 17.49 -13.64
CA PRO A 87 3.79 18.51 -13.37
C PRO A 87 2.34 18.00 -13.44
N ASP A 88 2.03 17.13 -14.39
CA ASP A 88 0.69 16.55 -14.56
C ASP A 88 0.35 15.58 -13.42
N GLU A 89 1.30 14.71 -13.04
CA GLU A 89 1.16 13.81 -11.88
C GLU A 89 0.98 14.61 -10.58
N LEU A 90 1.74 15.69 -10.40
CA LEU A 90 1.61 16.62 -9.28
C LEU A 90 0.22 17.27 -9.24
N GLN A 91 -0.36 17.61 -10.38
CA GLN A 91 -1.72 18.17 -10.44
C GLN A 91 -2.75 17.16 -9.94
N VAL A 92 -2.66 15.89 -10.37
CA VAL A 92 -3.56 14.83 -9.91
C VAL A 92 -3.44 14.60 -8.39
N ILE A 93 -2.21 14.54 -7.86
CA ILE A 93 -1.97 14.38 -6.42
C ILE A 93 -2.55 15.56 -5.64
N LYS A 94 -2.31 16.81 -6.10
CA LYS A 94 -2.83 18.01 -5.45
C LYS A 94 -4.36 18.08 -5.48
N GLN A 95 -4.99 17.70 -6.58
CA GLN A 95 -6.45 17.61 -6.64
C GLN A 95 -7.00 16.58 -5.65
N GLY A 96 -6.36 15.41 -5.54
CA GLY A 96 -6.70 14.40 -4.54
C GLY A 96 -6.61 14.95 -3.11
N LEU A 97 -5.53 15.65 -2.76
CA LEU A 97 -5.37 16.30 -1.45
C LEU A 97 -6.45 17.37 -1.19
N GLN A 98 -6.73 18.23 -2.18
CA GLN A 98 -7.70 19.32 -2.07
C GLN A 98 -9.15 18.82 -1.93
N SER A 99 -9.47 17.66 -2.51
CA SER A 99 -10.83 17.11 -2.52
C SER A 99 -11.44 16.91 -1.12
N PHE A 100 -10.61 16.69 -0.09
CA PHE A 100 -11.07 16.49 1.29
C PHE A 100 -11.60 17.77 1.93
N ALA A 101 -11.12 18.94 1.50
CA ALA A 101 -11.44 20.21 2.14
C ALA A 101 -12.90 20.63 1.94
N GLY A 102 -13.53 20.21 0.84
CA GLY A 102 -14.92 20.52 0.51
C GLY A 102 -15.95 19.66 1.24
N VAL A 103 -15.54 18.50 1.76
CA VAL A 103 -16.46 17.49 2.34
C VAL A 103 -16.13 17.12 3.78
N SER A 104 -15.05 17.66 4.34
CA SER A 104 -14.59 17.34 5.71
C SER A 104 -13.82 18.49 6.36
N CYS A 105 -13.46 18.32 7.64
CA CYS A 105 -12.56 19.21 8.38
C CYS A 105 -11.06 18.93 8.15
N ILE A 106 -10.71 17.95 7.30
CA ILE A 106 -9.31 17.61 6.99
C ILE A 106 -8.72 18.66 6.05
N ARG A 107 -7.50 19.11 6.35
CA ARG A 107 -6.72 20.04 5.54
C ARG A 107 -5.32 19.48 5.33
N PHE A 108 -5.05 19.00 4.12
CA PHE A 108 -3.69 18.68 3.73
C PHE A 108 -2.93 19.97 3.44
N VAL A 109 -1.81 20.19 4.15
CA VAL A 109 -1.03 21.42 4.07
C VAL A 109 0.43 21.12 3.75
N PRO A 110 1.15 22.00 3.02
CA PRO A 110 2.59 21.85 2.85
C PRO A 110 3.29 21.75 4.21
N HIS A 111 4.29 20.89 4.28
CA HIS A 111 5.13 20.75 5.46
C HIS A 111 6.03 21.97 5.66
N GLU A 112 6.02 22.49 6.88
CA GLU A 112 6.77 23.67 7.34
C GLU A 112 7.55 23.35 8.64
N GLY A 113 8.00 22.10 8.79
CA GLY A 113 8.78 21.66 9.96
C GLY A 113 7.98 20.94 11.04
N GLN A 114 6.70 20.61 10.80
CA GLN A 114 5.92 19.79 11.72
C GLN A 114 6.57 18.41 11.92
N ARG A 115 6.57 17.91 13.16
CA ARG A 115 7.18 16.60 13.48
C ARG A 115 6.52 15.43 12.72
N HIS A 116 5.23 15.53 12.48
CA HIS A 116 4.41 14.49 11.87
C HIS A 116 3.92 14.95 10.50
N PHE A 117 4.21 14.17 9.47
CA PHE A 117 3.86 14.53 8.10
C PHE A 117 3.80 13.31 7.19
N LEU A 118 3.13 13.46 6.06
CA LEU A 118 3.12 12.47 4.98
C LEU A 118 4.26 12.76 4.01
N TYR A 119 5.05 11.74 3.68
CA TYR A 119 6.02 11.78 2.59
C TYR A 119 5.45 11.02 1.39
N ILE A 120 4.95 11.77 0.41
CA ILE A 120 4.33 11.22 -0.81
C ILE A 120 5.43 10.97 -1.84
N MET A 121 5.68 9.70 -2.15
CA MET A 121 6.76 9.28 -3.05
C MET A 121 6.35 8.13 -3.95
N SER A 122 7.08 7.94 -5.04
CA SER A 122 6.87 6.81 -5.93
C SER A 122 7.78 5.66 -5.50
N ASP A 123 7.24 4.80 -4.66
CA ASP A 123 7.85 3.50 -4.33
C ASP A 123 7.19 2.38 -5.17
N SER A 124 7.41 1.12 -4.80
CA SER A 124 6.78 -0.04 -5.42
C SER A 124 5.32 -0.20 -4.98
N GLY A 125 4.37 0.09 -5.87
CA GLY A 125 2.94 -0.06 -5.64
C GLY A 125 2.25 1.15 -5.01
N CYS A 126 0.97 0.98 -4.69
CA CYS A 126 0.13 1.97 -4.02
C CYS A 126 -0.08 1.49 -2.60
N TYR A 127 0.37 2.26 -1.61
CA TYR A 127 0.13 1.90 -0.22
C TYR A 127 0.29 3.08 0.73
N SER A 128 -0.26 2.90 1.92
CA SER A 128 -0.16 3.85 3.03
C SER A 128 -0.25 3.13 4.37
N TYR A 129 0.13 3.80 5.45
CA TYR A 129 -0.09 3.30 6.80
C TYR A 129 -1.50 3.68 7.28
N LEU A 130 -2.06 2.88 8.20
CA LEU A 130 -3.35 3.20 8.84
C LEU A 130 -3.19 4.25 9.94
N GLY A 131 -3.60 5.48 9.65
CA GLY A 131 -3.55 6.58 10.59
C GLY A 131 -2.13 7.10 10.82
N ARG A 132 -1.98 7.95 11.84
CA ARG A 132 -0.70 8.60 12.15
C ARG A 132 0.24 7.63 12.86
N GLN A 133 1.41 7.40 12.28
CA GLN A 133 2.41 6.49 12.84
C GLN A 133 3.30 7.19 13.88
N GLY A 134 3.76 8.40 13.55
CA GLY A 134 4.79 9.13 14.30
C GLY A 134 5.97 9.47 13.39
N GLY A 135 6.61 10.63 13.58
CA GLY A 135 7.56 11.15 12.58
C GLY A 135 6.93 11.37 11.19
N GLY A 136 7.77 11.41 10.15
CA GLY A 136 7.33 11.34 8.76
C GLY A 136 6.95 9.91 8.38
N GLN A 137 5.82 9.72 7.69
CA GLN A 137 5.35 8.42 7.21
C GLN A 137 5.12 8.42 5.70
N VAL A 138 5.44 7.32 5.03
CA VAL A 138 5.32 7.21 3.58
C VAL A 138 3.87 7.00 3.15
N VAL A 139 3.51 7.65 2.05
CA VAL A 139 2.38 7.29 1.19
C VAL A 139 2.97 7.01 -0.20
N SER A 140 2.95 5.75 -0.64
CA SER A 140 3.46 5.36 -1.94
C SER A 140 2.39 5.54 -3.01
N LEU A 141 2.71 6.33 -4.03
CA LEU A 141 1.93 6.45 -5.25
C LEU A 141 2.86 6.21 -6.43
N GLN A 142 3.05 4.95 -6.81
CA GLN A 142 3.86 4.61 -7.98
C GLN A 142 3.37 5.40 -9.22
N ARG A 143 4.31 6.13 -9.86
CA ARG A 143 4.02 7.01 -11.02
C ARG A 143 3.21 6.32 -12.11
N HIS A 144 3.55 5.06 -12.38
CA HIS A 144 2.83 4.20 -13.30
C HIS A 144 1.97 3.22 -12.49
N GLY A 145 0.68 3.53 -12.35
CA GLY A 145 -0.29 2.64 -11.72
C GLY A 145 -1.11 3.26 -10.57
N CYS A 146 -0.57 4.26 -9.87
CA CYS A 146 -1.22 4.82 -8.66
C CYS A 146 -1.62 6.28 -8.77
N VAL A 147 -1.09 7.05 -9.74
CA VAL A 147 -1.37 8.48 -9.85
C VAL A 147 -2.71 8.73 -10.58
N TYR A 148 -3.78 8.31 -9.93
CA TYR A 148 -5.17 8.55 -10.33
C TYR A 148 -5.92 9.17 -9.15
N HIS A 149 -6.82 10.11 -9.42
CA HIS A 149 -7.57 10.81 -8.37
C HIS A 149 -8.17 9.85 -7.31
N ARG A 150 -8.83 8.77 -7.74
CA ARG A 150 -9.40 7.75 -6.85
C ARG A 150 -8.36 7.07 -5.96
N THR A 151 -7.18 6.75 -6.51
CA THR A 151 -6.13 6.02 -5.79
C THR A 151 -5.42 6.96 -4.82
N VAL A 152 -5.20 8.22 -5.20
CA VAL A 152 -4.70 9.24 -4.28
C VAL A 152 -5.64 9.38 -3.07
N GLN A 153 -6.95 9.48 -3.30
CA GLN A 153 -7.93 9.56 -2.21
C GLN A 153 -7.91 8.30 -1.33
N HIS A 154 -7.81 7.11 -1.93
CA HIS A 154 -7.70 5.83 -1.22
C HIS A 154 -6.51 5.79 -0.27
N GLU A 155 -5.31 6.11 -0.75
CA GLU A 155 -4.11 6.05 0.09
C GLU A 155 -4.09 7.14 1.18
N LEU A 156 -4.74 8.28 0.92
CA LEU A 156 -4.92 9.34 1.92
C LEU A 156 -5.97 8.95 2.98
N LEU A 157 -7.02 8.21 2.59
CA LEU A 157 -7.98 7.61 3.53
C LEU A 157 -7.29 6.64 4.49
N HIS A 158 -6.41 5.78 3.97
CA HIS A 158 -5.54 4.94 4.79
C HIS A 158 -4.70 5.79 5.74
N ALA A 159 -4.05 6.84 5.26
CA ALA A 159 -3.24 7.72 6.10
C ALA A 159 -4.04 8.42 7.23
N LEU A 160 -5.35 8.62 7.03
CA LEU A 160 -6.29 9.12 8.03
C LEU A 160 -6.78 8.01 8.99
N GLY A 161 -6.51 6.75 8.67
CA GLY A 161 -6.80 5.55 9.46
C GLY A 161 -8.15 4.92 9.13
N HIS A 162 -8.62 5.16 7.90
CA HIS A 162 -9.71 4.39 7.34
C HIS A 162 -9.15 3.14 6.66
N ALA A 163 -9.53 1.98 7.18
CA ALA A 163 -9.12 0.68 6.66
C ALA A 163 -10.16 0.07 5.70
N GLU A 164 -11.34 0.68 5.52
CA GLU A 164 -12.25 0.14 4.51
C GLU A 164 -11.77 0.53 3.12
N ASN A 165 -11.84 -0.49 2.27
CA ASN A 165 -11.45 -0.43 0.88
C ASN A 165 -12.32 0.59 0.18
N ILE A 166 -11.72 1.54 -0.56
CA ILE A 166 -12.38 1.97 -1.80
C ILE A 166 -12.45 0.72 -2.67
N ILE A 167 -13.56 0.03 -2.47
CA ILE A 167 -13.93 -1.34 -2.79
C ILE A 167 -12.95 -2.03 -3.76
N PHE A 168 -12.21 -3.03 -3.29
CA PHE A 168 -11.42 -3.89 -4.17
C PHE A 168 -12.33 -4.46 -5.29
N ARG A 169 -11.82 -4.53 -6.53
CA ARG A 169 -12.56 -5.14 -7.65
C ARG A 169 -12.88 -6.60 -7.32
N VAL A 170 -14.00 -7.13 -7.82
CA VAL A 170 -14.47 -8.54 -7.68
C VAL A 170 -13.36 -9.59 -7.85
N TYR A 171 -12.35 -9.30 -8.68
CA TYR A 171 -11.26 -10.21 -9.05
C TYR A 171 -9.91 -9.88 -8.38
N SER A 172 -9.87 -8.99 -7.39
CA SER A 172 -8.61 -8.59 -6.75
C SER A 172 -7.96 -9.81 -6.10
N PHE A 173 -6.64 -10.00 -6.31
CA PHE A 173 -5.88 -11.18 -5.86
C PHE A 173 -6.26 -12.52 -6.53
N SER A 174 -7.11 -12.50 -7.57
CA SER A 174 -7.46 -13.71 -8.33
C SER A 174 -6.27 -14.19 -9.15
N ARG A 175 -5.91 -15.48 -9.01
CA ARG A 175 -4.85 -16.13 -9.81
C ARG A 175 -5.39 -16.95 -10.98
N ASN A 176 -6.68 -17.25 -10.95
CA ASN A 176 -7.38 -18.14 -11.87
C ASN A 176 -8.55 -17.44 -12.58
N ASN A 177 -8.61 -16.11 -12.51
CA ASN A 177 -9.69 -15.26 -13.02
C ASN A 177 -11.08 -15.52 -12.40
N GLU A 178 -11.16 -16.26 -11.31
CA GLU A 178 -12.40 -16.42 -10.55
C GLU A 178 -12.61 -15.24 -9.60
N ALA A 179 -13.88 -14.91 -9.33
CA ALA A 179 -14.23 -13.87 -8.37
C ALA A 179 -13.71 -14.22 -6.97
N THR A 180 -12.94 -13.32 -6.37
CA THR A 180 -12.42 -13.45 -4.99
C THR A 180 -13.32 -12.77 -3.97
N MET A 181 -14.22 -11.89 -4.43
CA MET A 181 -15.23 -11.23 -3.61
C MET A 181 -16.60 -11.31 -4.29
N ILE A 182 -17.62 -11.68 -3.53
CA ILE A 182 -19.01 -11.76 -4.01
C ILE A 182 -19.85 -10.79 -3.17
N PRO A 183 -20.45 -9.74 -3.76
CA PRO A 183 -21.32 -8.84 -3.02
C PRO A 183 -22.56 -9.56 -2.50
N ILE A 184 -22.93 -9.27 -1.25
CA ILE A 184 -24.11 -9.81 -0.57
C ILE A 184 -24.85 -8.61 0.05
N PRO A 185 -26.21 -8.54 -0.01
CA PRO A 185 -27.14 -9.56 -0.49
C PRO A 185 -27.29 -9.63 -2.02
N ASP A 186 -26.96 -8.57 -2.74
CA ASP A 186 -27.12 -8.50 -4.20
C ASP A 186 -25.78 -8.70 -4.91
N LYS A 187 -25.62 -9.85 -5.57
CA LYS A 187 -24.42 -10.22 -6.33
C LYS A 187 -24.17 -9.34 -7.56
N LYS A 188 -25.13 -8.52 -7.97
CA LYS A 188 -25.03 -7.61 -9.13
C LYS A 188 -24.44 -6.24 -8.77
N VAL A 189 -24.23 -5.96 -7.48
CA VAL A 189 -23.62 -4.71 -7.05
C VAL A 189 -22.25 -4.57 -7.69
N VAL A 190 -22.06 -3.50 -8.46
CA VAL A 190 -20.76 -3.18 -9.08
C VAL A 190 -19.82 -2.68 -7.99
N ILE A 191 -18.74 -3.41 -7.79
CA ILE A 191 -17.71 -3.11 -6.80
C ILE A 191 -16.37 -2.80 -7.47
N GLY A 192 -15.67 -1.78 -6.97
CA GLY A 192 -14.34 -1.36 -7.44
C GLY A 192 -14.27 -0.52 -8.70
N GLU A 193 -15.37 0.18 -9.03
CA GLU A 193 -15.40 1.20 -10.09
C GLU A 193 -15.50 2.65 -9.57
N ALA A 194 -15.42 2.84 -8.25
CA ALA A 194 -15.50 4.17 -7.64
C ALA A 194 -14.42 5.12 -8.22
N ARG A 195 -14.86 6.29 -8.68
CA ARG A 195 -13.98 7.34 -9.24
C ARG A 195 -13.56 8.37 -8.19
N SER A 196 -14.26 8.40 -7.07
CA SER A 196 -14.02 9.29 -5.94
C SER A 196 -14.48 8.64 -4.63
N MET A 197 -14.16 9.29 -3.50
CA MET A 197 -14.73 8.95 -2.19
C MET A 197 -16.26 8.78 -2.26
N SER A 198 -16.76 7.72 -1.63
CA SER A 198 -18.18 7.47 -1.43
C SER A 198 -18.74 8.28 -0.26
N CYS A 199 -20.07 8.38 -0.17
CA CYS A 199 -20.72 9.00 0.99
C CYS A 199 -20.34 8.31 2.31
N ASN A 200 -20.15 6.99 2.31
CA ASN A 200 -19.74 6.26 3.50
C ASN A 200 -18.32 6.64 3.95
N ASP A 201 -17.38 6.80 3.00
CA ASP A 201 -16.01 7.23 3.31
C ASP A 201 -16.02 8.63 3.95
N ILE A 202 -16.79 9.55 3.35
CA ILE A 202 -16.95 10.92 3.84
C ILE A 202 -17.58 10.92 5.23
N LEU A 203 -18.66 10.17 5.44
CA LEU A 203 -19.33 10.09 6.75
C LEU A 203 -18.41 9.51 7.81
N ARG A 204 -17.62 8.49 7.48
CA ARG A 204 -16.68 7.87 8.42
C ARG A 204 -15.53 8.79 8.80
N ILE A 205 -14.87 9.45 7.84
CA ILE A 205 -13.86 10.46 8.15
C ILE A 205 -14.45 11.55 9.05
N ASN A 206 -15.61 12.07 8.68
CA ASN A 206 -16.24 13.15 9.45
C ASN A 206 -16.60 12.68 10.86
N ARG A 207 -17.15 11.47 11.02
CA ARG A 207 -17.41 10.91 12.36
C ARG A 207 -16.12 10.70 13.16
N LEU A 208 -15.03 10.37 12.49
CA LEU A 208 -13.75 10.06 13.14
C LEU A 208 -13.00 11.31 13.63
N TYR A 209 -13.05 12.39 12.85
CA TYR A 209 -12.22 13.59 13.03
C TYR A 209 -13.02 14.89 13.27
N CYS A 210 -14.22 14.99 12.71
CA CYS A 210 -14.97 16.23 12.65
C CYS A 210 -16.12 16.22 13.66
N SER A 211 -16.42 17.37 14.26
CA SER A 211 -17.57 17.51 15.18
C SER A 211 -18.90 17.76 14.47
N MET A 212 -18.92 17.77 13.14
CA MET A 212 -20.09 18.14 12.35
C MET A 212 -20.70 16.89 11.72
N LEU A 213 -22.03 16.75 11.78
CA LEU A 213 -22.77 15.85 10.91
C LEU A 213 -22.55 16.30 9.47
N SER A 214 -21.92 15.46 8.64
CA SER A 214 -21.73 15.79 7.22
C SER A 214 -23.07 15.77 6.50
N LEU A 215 -23.69 16.95 6.33
CA LEU A 215 -24.90 17.13 5.52
C LEU A 215 -24.63 16.95 4.02
N TYR A 216 -23.35 16.96 3.60
CA TYR A 216 -22.93 16.80 2.21
C TYR A 216 -23.55 15.56 1.54
N CYS A 217 -23.55 14.43 2.26
CA CYS A 217 -24.06 13.14 1.79
C CYS A 217 -25.58 12.99 1.91
N TYR A 218 -26.27 13.94 2.55
CA TYR A 218 -27.73 13.95 2.68
C TYR A 218 -28.40 14.91 1.68
N LEU A 219 -27.63 15.83 1.10
CA LEU A 219 -28.13 16.88 0.19
C LEU A 219 -27.74 16.64 -1.28
N ASN A 220 -26.89 15.64 -1.56
CA ASN A 220 -26.45 15.22 -2.90
C ASN A 220 -26.42 13.70 -2.98
#